data_AF-A0A4R5V0W7-F1
#
_entry.id   AF-A0A4R5V0W7-F1
#
_cell.length_a   1.000
_cell.length_b   1.000
_cell.length_c   1.000
_cell.angle_alpha   90.00
_cell.angle_beta   90.00
_cell.angle_gamma   90.00
#
_symmetry.space_group_name_H-M   'P 1'
#
loop_
_entity.id
_entity.type
_entity.pdbx_description
1 polymer ?
#
loop_
_entity_poly.entity_id
_entity_poly.type
_entity_poly.pdbx_seq_one_letter_code
_entity_poly.pdbx_strand_id
1 'polypeptide(L)'
;MKTKLTLSIDKETIEKSRKIAQNKQQSLSFLIEELLNKEIEKDKEKQLALIGELRGIAGRAPENTDWKKVIRESAGEKYEK
;
A
#
# COMPACT_ATOMS: atom_id res chain seq x y z
N MET A 1 3.24 4.21 -15.08
CA MET A 1 2.98 3.38 -16.29
C MET A 1 1.72 2.57 -16.05
N LYS A 2 0.91 2.31 -17.08
CA LYS A 2 -0.27 1.42 -16.99
C LYS A 2 0.08 0.06 -17.58
N THR A 3 -0.27 -1.02 -16.88
CA THR A 3 -0.09 -2.41 -17.33
C THR A 3 -1.46 -3.06 -17.55
N LYS A 4 -1.50 -4.16 -18.30
CA LYS A 4 -2.73 -4.92 -18.56
C LYS A 4 -2.78 -6.13 -17.65
N LEU A 5 -3.93 -6.37 -17.03
CA LEU A 5 -4.22 -7.56 -16.25
C LEU A 5 -5.20 -8.44 -17.04
N THR A 6 -4.82 -9.69 -17.30
CA THR A 6 -5.68 -10.69 -17.95
C THR A 6 -6.12 -11.69 -16.90
N LEU A 7 -7.43 -11.90 -16.78
CA LEU A 7 -8.03 -12.80 -15.77
C LEU A 7 -8.98 -13.78 -16.46
N SER A 8 -8.98 -15.02 -15.99
CA SER A 8 -10.02 -16.00 -16.32
C SER A 8 -11.12 -15.93 -15.26
N ILE A 9 -12.32 -15.53 -15.67
CA ILE A 9 -13.48 -15.35 -14.79
C ILE A 9 -14.70 -15.96 -15.47
N ASP A 10 -15.62 -16.53 -14.69
CA ASP A 10 -16.87 -17.06 -15.20
C ASP A 10 -17.65 -16.02 -16.03
N LYS A 11 -18.19 -16.49 -17.16
CA LYS A 11 -18.92 -15.64 -18.10
C LYS A 11 -20.11 -14.95 -17.45
N GLU A 12 -20.87 -15.67 -16.63
CA GLU A 12 -22.05 -15.13 -15.95
C GLU A 12 -21.66 -14.00 -14.98
N THR A 13 -20.54 -14.15 -14.28
CA THR A 13 -20.00 -13.14 -13.37
C THR A 13 -19.61 -11.87 -14.12
N ILE A 14 -18.97 -11.99 -15.30
CA ILE A 14 -18.62 -10.84 -16.14
C ILE A 14 -19.87 -10.13 -16.68
N GLU A 15 -20.89 -10.87 -17.11
CA GLU A 15 -22.13 -10.29 -17.62
C GLU A 15 -22.89 -9.51 -16.54
N LYS A 16 -23.04 -10.10 -15.34
CA LYS A 16 -23.65 -9.41 -14.19
C LYS A 16 -22.87 -8.16 -13.81
N SER A 17 -21.54 -8.27 -13.75
CA SER A 17 -20.66 -7.14 -13.40
C SER A 17 -20.73 -6.01 -14.43
N ARG A 18 -20.84 -6.34 -15.72
CA ARG A 18 -21.01 -5.35 -16.79
C ARG A 18 -22.33 -4.60 -16.67
N LYS A 19 -23.44 -5.29 -16.37
CA LYS A 19 -24.74 -4.65 -16.12
C LYS A 19 -24.67 -3.67 -14.95
N ILE A 20 -24.01 -4.07 -13.86
CA ILE A 20 -23.81 -3.21 -12.69
C ILE A 20 -22.99 -1.96 -13.06
N ALA A 21 -21.90 -2.14 -13.82
CA ALA A 21 -21.06 -1.04 -14.25
C ALA A 21 -21.83 -0.03 -15.13
N GLN A 22 -22.64 -0.53 -16.06
CA GLN A 22 -23.51 0.29 -16.91
C GLN A 22 -24.53 1.08 -16.09
N ASN A 23 -25.20 0.43 -15.13
CA ASN A 23 -26.15 1.09 -14.24
C ASN A 23 -25.49 2.21 -13.42
N LYS A 24 -24.21 2.05 -13.07
CA LYS A 24 -23.40 3.04 -12.37
C LYS A 24 -22.73 4.07 -13.29
N GLN A 25 -22.95 3.99 -14.61
CA GLN A 25 -22.30 4.84 -15.62
C GLN A 25 -20.76 4.79 -15.54
N GLN A 26 -20.22 3.65 -15.15
CA GLN A 26 -18.78 3.42 -14.98
C GLN A 26 -18.31 2.25 -15.84
N SER A 27 -17.02 2.23 -16.17
CA SER A 27 -16.43 1.08 -16.86
C SER A 27 -16.14 -0.06 -15.88
N LEU A 28 -16.22 -1.30 -16.35
CA LEU A 28 -15.86 -2.46 -15.53
C LEU A 28 -14.40 -2.40 -15.08
N SER A 29 -13.49 -1.96 -15.96
CA SER A 29 -12.08 -1.78 -15.62
C SER A 29 -11.87 -0.77 -14.49
N PHE A 30 -12.64 0.33 -14.49
CA PHE A 30 -12.59 1.32 -13.41
C PHE A 30 -13.01 0.73 -12.07
N LEU A 31 -14.10 -0.05 -12.05
CA LEU A 31 -14.57 -0.70 -10.81
C LEU A 31 -13.55 -1.69 -10.25
N ILE A 32 -12.87 -2.44 -11.11
CA ILE A 32 -11.83 -3.38 -10.70
C ILE A 32 -10.59 -2.65 -10.20
N GLU A 33 -10.15 -1.59 -10.89
CA GLU A 33 -9.02 -0.76 -10.45
C GLU A 33 -9.31 -0.12 -9.08
N GLU A 34 -10.51 0.42 -8.88
CA GLU A 34 -10.93 0.98 -7.59
C GLU A 34 -10.95 -0.08 -6.48
N LEU A 35 -11.45 -1.28 -6.76
CA LEU A 35 -11.46 -2.38 -5.80
C LEU A 35 -10.03 -2.79 -5.39
N LEU A 36 -9.13 -2.95 -6.36
CA LEU A 36 -7.74 -3.31 -6.11
C LEU A 36 -7.02 -2.23 -5.29
N ASN A 37 -7.26 -0.95 -5.60
CA ASN A 37 -6.69 0.15 -4.84
C ASN A 37 -7.17 0.14 -3.38
N LYS A 38 -8.47 -0.09 -3.14
CA LYS A 38 -9.02 -0.20 -1.78
C LYS A 38 -8.39 -1.34 -0.98
N GLU A 39 -8.16 -2.49 -1.61
CA GLU A 39 -7.49 -3.61 -0.92
C GLU A 39 -6.01 -3.33 -0.62
N ILE A 40 -5.30 -2.66 -1.53
CA ILE A 40 -3.91 -2.23 -1.30
C ILE A 40 -3.84 -1.19 -0.16
N GLU A 41 -4.77 -0.25 -0.11
CA GLU A 41 -4.83 0.75 0.96
C GLU A 41 -5.07 0.11 2.32
N LYS A 42 -6.02 -0.84 2.42
CA LYS A 42 -6.23 -1.60 3.66
C LYS A 42 -4.99 -2.36 4.10
N ASP A 43 -4.26 -2.96 3.18
CA ASP A 43 -3.01 -3.65 3.51
C ASP A 43 -1.94 -2.68 4.00
N LYS A 44 -1.80 -1.51 3.36
CA LYS A 44 -0.92 -0.44 3.84
C LYS A 44 -1.30 0.05 5.24
N GLU A 45 -2.58 0.23 5.51
CA GLU A 45 -3.06 0.61 6.85
C GLU A 45 -2.70 -0.45 7.90
N LYS A 46 -2.87 -1.74 7.58
CA LYS A 46 -2.44 -2.84 8.46
C LYS A 46 -0.94 -2.86 8.68
N GLN A 47 -0.15 -2.67 7.62
CA GLN A 47 1.31 -2.57 7.71
C GLN A 47 1.74 -1.36 8.56
N LEU A 48 1.11 -0.21 8.39
CA LEU A 48 1.36 0.99 9.19
C LEU A 48 0.98 0.79 10.66
N ALA A 49 -0.13 0.11 10.93
CA ALA A 49 -0.53 -0.25 12.29
C ALA A 49 0.52 -1.17 12.95
N LEU A 50 0.97 -2.21 12.23
CA LEU A 50 2.03 -3.12 12.68
C LEU A 50 3.35 -2.37 12.95
N ILE A 51 3.77 -1.47 12.05
CA ILE A 51 4.96 -0.62 12.25
C ILE A 51 4.79 0.28 13.47
N GLY A 52 3.58 0.82 13.69
CA GLY A 52 3.24 1.61 14.86
C GLY A 52 3.37 0.82 16.17
N GLU A 53 2.91 -0.43 16.20
CA GLU A 53 3.06 -1.34 17.34
C GLU A 53 4.53 -1.67 17.61
N LEU A 54 5.30 -1.98 16.56
CA LEU A 54 6.74 -2.27 16.67
C LEU A 54 7.55 -1.07 17.17
N ARG A 55 7.13 0.16 16.88
CA ARG A 55 7.76 1.40 17.38
C ARG A 55 7.70 1.51 18.90
N GLY A 56 6.72 0.88 19.55
CA GLY A 56 6.64 0.79 21.01
C GLY A 56 7.61 -0.21 21.63
N ILE A 57 8.00 -1.25 20.87
CA ILE A 57 8.84 -2.36 21.35
C ILE A 57 10.33 -2.00 21.32
N ALA A 58 10.76 -1.19 20.35
CA ALA A 58 12.17 -0.77 20.21
C ALA A 58 12.68 0.19 21.32
N GLY A 59 11.83 0.52 22.30
CA GLY A 59 12.14 1.47 23.37
C GLY A 59 12.06 2.92 22.89
N ARG A 60 11.62 3.83 23.78
CA ARG A 60 11.68 5.27 23.49
C ARG A 60 13.15 5.69 23.51
N ALA A 61 13.58 6.39 22.46
CA ALA A 61 14.87 7.06 22.50
C ALA A 61 14.89 8.11 23.63
N PRO A 62 16.04 8.32 24.29
CA PRO A 62 16.17 9.36 25.31
C PRO A 62 15.75 10.72 24.73
N GLU A 63 15.05 11.53 25.53
CA GLU A 63 14.37 12.77 25.09
C GLU A 63 15.31 13.79 24.40
N ASN A 64 16.62 13.63 24.57
CA ASN A 64 17.66 14.52 24.05
C ASN A 64 18.46 13.93 22.87
N THR A 65 17.88 12.97 22.12
CA THR A 65 18.56 12.34 20.98
C THR A 65 18.50 13.24 19.75
N ASP A 66 19.64 13.79 19.32
CA ASP A 66 19.75 14.51 18.04
C ASP A 66 19.80 13.51 16.88
N TRP A 67 18.62 13.20 16.35
CA TRP A 67 18.46 12.29 15.21
C TRP A 67 19.23 12.73 13.96
N LYS A 68 19.47 14.03 13.75
CA LYS A 68 20.23 14.49 12.58
C LYS A 68 21.70 14.10 12.70
N LYS A 69 22.26 14.09 13.91
CA LYS A 69 23.63 13.67 14.17
C LYS A 69 23.79 12.16 13.96
N VAL A 70 22.89 11.36 14.53
CA VAL A 70 22.90 9.88 14.40
C VAL A 70 22.79 9.43 12.94
N ILE A 71 21.88 10.04 12.17
CA ILE A 71 21.73 9.72 10.74
C ILE A 71 23.01 10.06 9.96
N ARG A 72 23.63 11.20 10.26
CA ARG A 72 24.87 11.64 9.59
C ARG A 72 26.04 10.71 9.89
N GLU A 73 26.21 10.29 11.13
CA GLU A 73 27.26 9.36 11.55
C GLU A 73 27.08 7.98 10.89
N SER A 74 25.86 7.43 10.94
CA SER A 74 25.57 6.13 10.31
C SER A 74 25.70 6.14 8.77
N ALA A 75 25.42 7.27 8.13
CA ALA A 75 25.66 7.42 6.70
C ALA A 75 27.16 7.41 6.40
N GLY A 76 27.97 8.14 7.19
CA GLY A 76 29.43 8.16 7.04
C GLY A 76 30.05 6.77 7.14
N GLU A 77 29.70 6.00 8.16
CA GLU A 77 30.20 4.62 8.34
C GLU A 77 29.86 3.68 7.18
N LYS A 78 28.76 3.93 6.48
CA LYS A 78 28.30 3.09 5.36
C LYS A 78 29.06 3.35 4.06
N TYR A 79 29.66 4.53 3.91
CA TYR A 79 30.40 4.95 2.72
C TYR A 79 31.93 4.96 2.93
N GLU A 80 32.40 4.67 4.14
CA GLU A 80 33.84 4.58 4.48
C GLU A 80 34.36 3.12 4.50
N LYS A 81 33.66 2.20 3.83
CA LYS A 81 34.07 0.80 3.65
C LYS A 81 34.17 0.42 2.18
#